data_AF-A0A656D224-F1
#
_entry.id   AF-A0A656D224-F1
#
_cell.length_a   1.000
_cell.length_b   1.000
_cell.length_c   1.000
_cell.angle_alpha   90.00
_cell.angle_beta   90.00
_cell.angle_gamma   90.00
#
_symmetry.space_group_name_H-M   'P 1'
#
loop_
_entity.id
_entity.type
_entity.pdbx_description
1 polymer ?
#
loop_
_entity_poly.entity_id
_entity_poly.type
_entity_poly.pdbx_seq_one_letter_code
_entity_poly.pdbx_strand_id
1 'polypeptide(L)' 'MFKKCPMCNSTWESKEDFLSDKSVKLVGYQKYMGLYGGGYLLFKHKTKLCGTTIAVKAALFSNSISSAQRLKRIYNKKEN' A
#
# COMPACT_ATOMS: atom_id res chain seq x y z
N MET A 1 15.10 -0.85 3.40
CA MET A 1 14.09 -1.58 4.19
C MET A 1 12.70 -1.07 3.85
N PHE A 2 11.86 -1.88 3.20
CA PHE A 2 10.51 -1.54 2.79
C PHE A 2 9.50 -1.60 3.95
N LYS A 3 9.51 -2.71 4.70
CA LYS A 3 8.59 -2.91 5.83
C LYS A 3 9.19 -3.83 6.87
N LYS A 4 8.75 -3.67 8.12
CA LYS A 4 9.05 -4.58 9.23
C LYS A 4 7.74 -4.93 9.93
N CYS A 5 7.56 -6.21 10.24
CA CYS A 5 6.44 -6.68 11.05
C CYS A 5 6.66 -6.23 12.50
N PRO A 6 5.74 -5.48 13.11
CA PRO A 6 5.88 -5.02 14.49
C PRO A 6 5.74 -6.15 15.52
N MET A 7 5.20 -7.31 15.13
CA MET A 7 4.87 -8.40 16.06
C MET A 7 5.95 -9.49 16.09
N CYS A 8 6.42 -9.96 14.92
CA CYS A 8 7.41 -11.04 14.84
C CYS A 8 8.79 -10.59 14.30
N ASN A 9 9.00 -9.29 14.17
CA ASN A 9 10.24 -8.69 13.65
C ASN A 9 10.69 -9.08 12.24
N SER A 10 9.89 -9.85 11.47
CA SER A 10 10.19 -10.12 10.06
C SER A 10 10.39 -8.83 9.27
N THR A 11 11.44 -8.78 8.47
CA THR A 11 11.81 -7.62 7.66
C THR A 11 11.73 -7.96 6.19
N TRP A 12 11.22 -7.03 5.40
CA TRP A 12 11.22 -7.10 3.95
C TRP A 12 12.02 -5.92 3.40
N GLU A 13 13.07 -6.22 2.65
CA GLU A 13 14.02 -5.20 2.17
C GLU A 13 13.43 -4.40 1.01
N SER A 14 12.80 -5.12 0.08
CA SER A 14 12.12 -4.57 -1.09
C SER A 14 10.60 -4.82 -1.06
N LYS A 15 9.88 -4.18 -1.98
CA LYS A 15 8.45 -4.41 -2.20
C LYS A 15 8.22 -5.81 -2.78
N GLU A 16 9.15 -6.25 -3.61
CA GLU A 16 9.12 -7.54 -4.29
C GLU A 16 9.27 -8.69 -3.28
N ASP A 17 10.15 -8.54 -2.28
CA ASP A 17 10.26 -9.49 -1.16
C ASP A 17 8.95 -9.60 -0.39
N PHE A 18 8.31 -8.46 -0.10
CA PHE A 18 7.04 -8.41 0.64
C PHE A 18 5.90 -9.08 -0.12
N LEU A 19 5.84 -8.90 -1.44
CA LEU A 19 4.81 -9.50 -2.29
C LEU A 19 5.07 -10.98 -2.60
N SER A 20 6.33 -11.42 -2.60
CA SER A 20 6.72 -12.81 -2.85
C SER A 20 6.53 -13.70 -1.61
N ASP A 21 6.40 -13.10 -0.43
CA ASP A 21 6.18 -13.82 0.81
C ASP A 21 4.78 -14.45 0.88
N LYS A 22 4.72 -15.78 0.79
CA LYS A 22 3.46 -16.56 0.84
C LYS A 22 2.70 -16.42 2.16
N SER A 23 3.37 -15.99 3.23
CA SER A 23 2.74 -15.75 4.53
C SER A 23 2.02 -14.40 4.61
N VAL A 24 2.27 -13.51 3.65
CA VAL A 24 1.64 -12.20 3.53
C VAL A 24 0.53 -12.28 2.49
N LYS A 25 -0.72 -12.06 2.90
CA LYS A 25 -1.88 -12.05 2.00
C LYS A 25 -2.64 -10.75 2.08
N LEU A 26 -3.01 -10.19 0.93
CA LEU A 26 -3.93 -9.06 0.89
C LEU A 26 -5.30 -9.52 1.40
N VAL A 27 -5.80 -8.88 2.46
CA VAL A 27 -7.09 -9.21 3.08
C VAL A 27 -8.10 -8.08 3.01
N GLY A 28 -7.68 -6.87 2.64
CA GLY A 28 -8.59 -5.76 2.49
C GLY A 28 -7.94 -4.49 1.97
N TYR A 29 -8.80 -3.50 1.74
CA TYR A 29 -8.42 -2.16 1.37
C TYR A 29 -9.22 -1.17 2.21
N GLN A 30 -8.50 -0.33 2.95
CA GLN A 30 -9.08 0.77 3.69
C GLN A 30 -8.95 2.05 2.86
N LYS A 31 -10.06 2.48 2.27
CA LYS A 31 -10.13 3.75 1.55
C LYS A 31 -9.93 4.89 2.54
N TYR A 32 -9.05 5.83 2.21
CA TYR A 32 -8.88 7.06 2.98
C TYR A 32 -9.31 8.26 2.13
N MET A 33 -10.44 8.85 2.48
CA MET A 33 -11.04 9.97 1.74
C MET A 33 -10.44 11.31 2.19
N GLY A 34 -9.12 11.47 2.02
CA GLY A 34 -8.42 12.75 2.16
C GLY A 34 -8.26 13.49 0.82
N LEU A 35 -7.80 14.74 0.87
CA LEU A 35 -7.67 15.66 -0.29
C LEU A 35 -6.93 15.08 -1.51
N TYR A 36 -6.09 14.06 -1.33
CA TYR A 36 -5.27 13.47 -2.38
C TYR A 36 -5.73 12.08 -2.86
N GLY A 37 -6.89 11.59 -2.39
CA GLY A 37 -7.45 10.30 -2.82
C GLY A 37 -6.49 9.15 -2.59
N GLY A 38 -6.43 8.63 -1.37
CA GLY A 38 -5.51 7.57 -0.99
C GLY A 38 -6.22 6.37 -0.35
N GLY A 39 -5.44 5.35 -0.04
CA GLY A 39 -5.91 4.26 0.80
C GLY A 39 -4.77 3.38 1.28
N TYR A 40 -5.10 2.47 2.18
CA TYR A 40 -4.18 1.48 2.72
C TYR A 40 -4.61 0.09 2.25
N LEU A 41 -3.68 -0.64 1.67
CA LEU A 41 -3.80 -2.08 1.47
C LEU A 41 -3.50 -2.75 2.81
N LEU A 42 -4.40 -3.62 3.24
CA LEU A 42 -4.29 -4.37 4.48
C LEU A 42 -3.80 -5.77 4.14
N PHE A 43 -2.59 -6.08 4.57
CA PHE A 43 -1.98 -7.39 4.38
C PHE A 43 -1.98 -8.15 5.70
N LYS A 44 -2.58 -9.34 5.73
CA LYS A 44 -2.48 -10.24 6.87
C LYS A 44 -1.20 -11.04 6.75
N HIS A 45 -0.32 -10.88 7.73
CA HIS A 45 0.87 -11.69 7.88
C HIS A 45 0.51 -12.88 8.77
N LYS A 46 0.30 -14.04 8.15
CA LYS A 46 -0.14 -15.28 8.80
C LYS A 46 0.99 -16.32 8.77
N THR A 47 1.73 -16.40 9.86
CA THR A 47 2.69 -17.47 10.16
C THR A 47 2.25 -18.23 11.41
N LYS A 48 2.96 -19.31 11.78
CA LYS A 48 2.67 -20.05 13.02
C LYS A 48 2.79 -19.17 14.28
N LEU A 49 3.61 -18.12 14.21
CA LEU A 49 3.91 -17.24 15.33
C LEU A 49 3.36 -15.82 15.12
N CYS A 50 2.69 -15.53 14.00
CA CYS A 50 2.21 -14.19 13.67
C CYS A 50 0.86 -14.20 12.93
N GLY A 51 -0.05 -13.31 13.35
CA GLY A 51 -1.35 -13.12 12.72
C GLY A 51 -1.70 -11.65 12.49
N THR A 52 -0.71 -10.76 12.56
CA THR A 52 -0.93 -9.32 12.53
C THR A 52 -1.38 -8.83 11.16
N THR A 53 -1.99 -7.64 11.13
CA THR A 53 -2.37 -6.95 9.90
C THR A 53 -1.42 -5.78 9.68
N ILE A 54 -0.81 -5.74 8.51
CA ILE A 54 0.15 -4.73 8.09
C ILE A 54 -0.55 -3.82 7.08
N ALA A 55 -0.70 -2.55 7.45
CA ALA A 55 -1.19 -1.52 6.54
C ALA A 55 -0.05 -0.94 5.69
N VAL A 56 -0.23 -0.95 4.38
CA VAL A 56 0.71 -0.37 3.41
C VAL A 56 -0.03 0.63 2.54
N LYS A 57 0.55 1.82 2.32
CA LYS A 57 -0.08 2.85 1.47
C LYS A 57 -0.23 2.29 0.05
N ALA A 58 -1.44 2.33 -0.50
CA ALA A 58 -1.74 1.87 -1.85
C ALA A 58 -0.93 2.63 -2.91
N ALA A 59 -0.60 3.90 -2.64
CA ALA A 59 0.25 4.73 -3.51
C ALA A 59 1.64 4.13 -3.77
N LEU A 60 2.18 3.30 -2.86
CA LEU A 60 3.47 2.63 -3.05
C LEU A 60 3.44 1.54 -4.15
N PHE A 61 2.24 1.10 -4.53
CA PHE A 61 2.02 0.13 -5.59
C PHE A 61 1.52 0.78 -6.89
N SER A 62 1.13 2.06 -6.86
CA SER A 62 0.75 2.80 -8.05
C SER A 62 2.01 3.34 -8.74
N ASN A 63 2.63 2.52 -9.59
CA ASN A 63 3.78 2.93 -10.41
C ASN A 63 3.40 3.87 -11.58
N SER A 64 2.16 4.35 -11.63
CA SER A 64 1.69 5.23 -12.70
C SER A 64 1.90 6.70 -12.30
N ILE A 65 3.04 7.25 -12.72
CA ILE A 65 3.29 8.72 -12.77
C ILE A 65 2.13 9.45 -13.51
N SER A 66 1.34 8.72 -14.31
CA SER A 66 0.21 9.23 -15.09
C SER A 66 -1.09 9.47 -14.32
N SER A 67 -1.30 8.97 -13.10
CA SER A 67 -2.62 9.12 -12.44
C SER A 67 -2.75 10.40 -11.61
N ALA A 68 -1.70 10.80 -10.88
CA ALA A 68 -1.75 11.99 -10.03
C ALA A 68 -1.59 13.30 -10.82
N GLN A 69 -0.79 13.31 -11.88
CA GLN A 69 -0.59 14.50 -12.72
C GLN A 69 -1.72 14.71 -13.74
N ARG A 70 -2.40 13.63 -14.19
CA ARG A 70 -3.53 13.74 -15.12
C ARG A 70 -4.79 14.25 -14.43
N LEU A 71 -5.02 13.91 -13.16
CA LEU A 71 -6.14 14.47 -12.39
C LEU A 71 -5.98 15.98 -12.11
N LYS A 72 -4.77 16.45 -11.76
CA LYS A 72 -4.50 17.90 -11.63
C LYS A 72 -4.70 18.67 -12.95
N ARG A 73 -4.31 18.09 -14.09
CA ARG A 73 -4.53 18.71 -15.41
C ARG A 73 -6.01 18.74 -15.82
N ILE A 74 -6.79 17.72 -15.48
CA ILE A 74 -8.23 17.67 -15.77
C ILE A 74 -9.00 18.66 -14.89
N TYR A 75 -8.60 18.84 -13.63
CA TYR A 75 -9.19 19.84 -12.72
C TYR A 75 -8.91 21.28 -13.22
N ASN A 76 -7.65 21.63 -13.51
CA ASN A 76 -7.30 22.98 -13.95
C ASN A 76 -7.81 23.33 -15.37
N LYS A 77 -8.21 22.36 -16.19
CA LYS A 77 -8.78 22.61 -17.53
C LYS A 77 -10.29 22.94 -17.48
N LYS A 78 -10.97 22.75 -16.34
CA LYS A 78 -12.38 23.13 -16.19
C LYS A 78 -12.58 24.58 -15.72
N GLU A 79 -11.50 25.29 -15.38
CA GLU A 79 -11.55 26.69 -14.92
C GLU A 79 -10.95 27.69 -15.93
N ASN A 80 -10.87 27.35 -17.22
CA ASN A 80 -10.65 28.28 -18.33
C ASN A 80 -11.59 27.97 -19.50
#